data_AF-A0A925BZH7-F1
#
_entry.id   AF-A0A925BZH7-F1
#
_cell.length_a   1.000
_cell.length_b   1.000
_cell.length_c   1.000
_cell.angle_alpha   90.00
_cell.angle_beta   90.00
_cell.angle_gamma   90.00
#
_symmetry.space_group_name_H-M   'P 1'
#
loop_
_entity.id
_entity.type
_entity.pdbx_description
1 polymer ?
#
loop_
_entity_poly.entity_id
_entity_poly.type
_entity_poly.pdbx_seq_one_letter_code
_entity_poly.pdbx_strand_id
1 'polypeptide(L)'
;MKIKDTIVQFVCYETTMNTEEFIVQWERFTKRFLNKGIEVTLQEQIQLKNKFRFVSRNVWPQDSFQFVFMEGRLSHNFPEGHVKVVEAGGYTPLQVQCNHAKGDMVKIMVFSKNHQTDIEAYKKMTGYRYLNIYEAYYESCRYVYILEFFVKESEVNAIREQLDQQNNLAEIGVYKEYAMLAV
;
A
#
# COMPACT_ATOMS: atom_id res chain seq x y z
N MET A 1 -20.33 2.88 -7.82
CA MET A 1 -20.13 3.83 -6.71
C MET A 1 -19.02 4.77 -7.15
N LYS A 2 -19.30 6.07 -7.33
CA LYS A 2 -18.28 7.03 -7.80
C LYS A 2 -17.35 7.36 -6.62
N ILE A 3 -16.10 6.91 -6.71
CA ILE A 3 -15.03 7.15 -5.75
C ILE A 3 -14.39 8.52 -6.07
N LYS A 4 -15.20 9.58 -6.13
CA LYS A 4 -14.72 10.89 -6.59
C LYS A 4 -14.17 11.78 -5.48
N ASP A 5 -14.34 11.38 -4.21
CA ASP A 5 -14.07 12.25 -3.06
C ASP A 5 -13.16 11.58 -2.01
N THR A 6 -12.29 10.64 -2.42
CA THR A 6 -11.33 10.01 -1.50
C THR A 6 -9.90 10.06 -2.01
N ILE A 7 -8.98 10.25 -1.07
CA ILE A 7 -7.53 10.14 -1.28
C ILE A 7 -7.04 8.92 -0.51
N VAL A 8 -6.31 8.05 -1.19
CA VAL A 8 -5.70 6.87 -0.57
C VAL A 8 -4.23 7.18 -0.28
N GLN A 9 -3.88 7.22 1.00
CA GLN A 9 -2.50 7.37 1.43
C GLN A 9 -1.84 6.00 1.56
N PHE A 10 -0.62 5.88 1.04
CA PHE A 10 0.24 4.72 1.31
C PHE A 10 1.42 5.14 2.17
N VAL A 11 1.60 4.46 3.30
CA VAL A 11 2.76 4.61 4.20
C VAL A 11 3.49 3.29 4.25
N CYS A 12 4.74 3.28 3.80
CA CYS A 12 5.55 2.06 3.72
C CYS A 12 6.58 2.04 4.87
N TYR A 13 6.83 0.88 5.45
CA TYR A 13 7.73 0.73 6.58
C TYR A 13 8.86 -0.25 6.23
N GLU A 14 10.09 0.24 6.28
CA GLU A 14 11.30 -0.59 6.27
C GLU A 14 11.68 -0.85 7.72
N THR A 15 11.69 -2.11 8.17
CA THR A 15 11.96 -2.45 9.58
C THR A 15 12.66 -3.78 9.74
N THR A 16 13.52 -3.86 10.75
CA THR A 16 14.17 -5.10 11.22
C THR A 16 13.43 -5.73 12.40
N MET A 17 12.46 -5.03 13.01
CA MET A 17 11.65 -5.54 14.12
C MET A 17 10.86 -6.77 13.71
N ASN A 18 10.55 -7.65 14.65
CA ASN A 18 9.59 -8.70 14.37
C ASN A 18 8.16 -8.11 14.28
N THR A 19 7.24 -8.93 13.80
CA THR A 19 5.86 -8.53 13.49
C THR A 19 5.14 -8.04 14.74
N GLU A 20 5.16 -8.83 15.82
CA GLU A 20 4.48 -8.51 17.08
C GLU A 20 4.96 -7.18 17.68
N GLU A 21 6.27 -6.96 17.72
CA GLU A 21 6.87 -5.71 18.22
C GLU A 21 6.48 -4.52 17.34
N PHE A 22 6.52 -4.68 16.01
CA PHE A 22 6.18 -3.62 15.07
C PHE A 22 4.73 -3.19 15.24
N ILE A 23 3.79 -4.14 15.35
CA ILE A 23 2.36 -3.85 15.47
C ILE A 23 2.07 -3.06 16.74
N VAL A 24 2.66 -3.41 17.87
CA VAL A 24 2.47 -2.66 19.12
C VAL A 24 2.87 -1.19 18.96
N GLN A 25 3.98 -0.92 18.28
CA GLN A 25 4.43 0.46 18.03
C GLN A 25 3.54 1.15 16.98
N TRP A 26 3.21 0.44 15.91
CA TRP A 26 2.35 0.96 14.84
C TRP A 26 0.96 1.31 15.34
N GLU A 27 0.34 0.48 16.19
CA GLU A 27 -0.96 0.78 16.79
C GLU A 27 -0.90 2.02 17.68
N ARG A 28 0.14 2.16 18.52
CA ARG A 28 0.32 3.34 19.38
C ARG A 28 0.46 4.60 18.57
N PHE A 29 1.21 4.53 17.47
CA PHE A 29 1.40 5.62 16.53
C PHE A 29 0.09 5.97 15.82
N THR A 30 -0.59 4.98 15.24
CA THR A 30 -1.81 5.16 14.45
C THR A 30 -2.98 5.64 15.31
N LYS A 31 -3.12 5.17 16.57
CA LYS A 31 -4.13 5.62 17.53
C LYS A 31 -4.13 7.13 17.76
N ARG A 32 -2.97 7.80 17.67
CA ARG A 32 -2.88 9.27 17.82
C ARG A 32 -3.51 10.02 16.66
N PHE A 33 -3.64 9.38 15.50
CA PHE A 33 -4.16 9.97 14.26
C PHE A 33 -5.56 9.47 13.89
N LEU A 34 -6.07 8.44 14.58
CA LEU A 34 -7.31 7.73 14.24
C LEU A 34 -8.63 8.43 14.61
N ASN A 35 -8.64 9.68 15.06
CA ASN A 35 -9.87 10.37 15.48
C ASN A 35 -10.65 11.08 14.35
N LYS A 36 -10.62 10.57 13.11
CA LYS A 36 -11.14 11.31 11.94
C LYS A 36 -11.95 10.47 10.93
N GLY A 37 -12.44 9.28 11.29
CA GLY A 37 -13.25 8.45 10.36
C GLY A 37 -12.44 7.92 9.17
N ILE A 38 -11.17 7.55 9.41
CA ILE A 38 -10.23 7.09 8.39
C ILE A 38 -10.17 5.56 8.47
N GLU A 39 -10.39 4.88 7.35
CA GLU A 39 -10.15 3.44 7.27
C GLU A 39 -8.66 3.18 7.13
N VAL A 40 -8.08 2.43 8.07
CA VAL A 40 -6.66 2.06 8.05
C VAL A 40 -6.51 0.56 7.95
N THR A 41 -5.81 0.11 6.90
CA THR A 41 -5.46 -1.30 6.68
C THR A 41 -3.94 -1.47 6.73
N LEU A 42 -3.44 -2.24 7.69
CA LEU A 42 -2.04 -2.65 7.74
C LEU A 42 -1.83 -3.96 6.98
N GLN A 43 -0.79 -4.00 6.18
CA GLN A 43 -0.45 -5.13 5.33
C GLN A 43 0.99 -5.56 5.61
N GLU A 44 1.20 -6.86 5.77
CA GLU A 44 2.50 -7.46 6.02
C GLU A 44 2.99 -8.23 4.81
N GLN A 45 4.25 -8.02 4.46
CA GLN A 45 4.91 -8.76 3.40
C GLN A 45 5.12 -10.22 3.79
N ILE A 46 4.70 -11.13 2.92
CA ILE A 46 4.86 -12.57 3.10
C ILE A 46 5.78 -13.21 2.05
N GLN A 47 5.90 -12.60 0.86
CA GLN A 47 6.74 -13.09 -0.23
C GLN A 47 7.24 -11.92 -1.08
N LEU A 48 8.20 -12.22 -1.97
CA LEU A 48 8.92 -11.27 -2.83
C LEU A 48 9.51 -10.13 -2.02
N LYS A 49 10.73 -10.37 -1.52
CA LYS A 49 11.44 -9.43 -0.66
C LYS A 49 11.65 -8.11 -1.40
N ASN A 50 10.95 -7.10 -0.92
CA ASN A 50 11.25 -5.69 -1.15
C ASN A 50 11.65 -5.06 0.19
N LYS A 51 11.98 -3.77 0.17
CA LYS A 51 12.39 -3.06 1.40
C LYS A 51 11.23 -2.78 2.35
N PHE A 52 9.99 -2.81 1.87
CA PHE A 52 8.78 -2.48 2.61
C PHE A 52 8.16 -3.73 3.23
N ARG A 53 8.60 -4.06 4.44
CA ARG A 53 8.04 -5.17 5.20
C ARG A 53 6.56 -4.95 5.54
N PHE A 54 6.18 -3.71 5.81
CA PHE A 54 4.78 -3.35 6.05
C PHE A 54 4.34 -2.19 5.17
N VAL A 55 3.06 -2.17 4.82
CA VAL A 55 2.40 -1.08 4.10
C VAL A 55 1.07 -0.78 4.79
N SER A 56 0.87 0.47 5.21
CA SER A 56 -0.43 0.98 5.65
C SER A 56 -1.13 1.65 4.46
N ARG A 57 -2.38 1.26 4.22
CA ARG A 57 -3.30 1.94 3.31
C ARG A 57 -4.32 2.69 4.15
N ASN A 58 -4.38 4.00 3.99
CA ASN A 58 -5.28 4.88 4.74
C ASN A 58 -6.24 5.54 3.74
N VAL A 59 -7.55 5.39 3.93
CA VAL A 59 -8.57 5.99 3.05
C VAL A 59 -9.12 7.24 3.71
N TRP A 60 -8.87 8.38 3.08
CA TRP A 60 -9.27 9.70 3.57
C TRP A 60 -10.42 10.27 2.75
N PRO A 61 -11.39 10.96 3.38
CA PRO A 61 -12.21 11.94 2.67
C PRO A 61 -11.31 13.03 2.07
N GLN A 62 -11.53 13.41 0.82
CA GLN A 62 -10.68 14.35 0.09
C GLN A 62 -10.52 15.70 0.82
N ASP A 63 -11.61 16.24 1.37
CA ASP A 63 -11.62 17.52 2.10
C ASP A 63 -10.90 17.46 3.45
N SER A 64 -10.61 16.24 3.93
CA SER A 64 -9.94 15.98 5.20
C SER A 64 -8.53 15.42 5.01
N PHE A 65 -8.05 15.28 3.77
CA PHE A 65 -6.73 14.76 3.51
C PHE A 65 -5.67 15.73 4.05
N GLN A 66 -4.89 15.20 4.97
CA GLN A 66 -3.74 15.88 5.53
C GLN A 66 -2.55 14.94 5.43
N PHE A 67 -1.36 15.49 5.20
CA PHE A 67 -0.11 14.76 5.30
C PHE A 67 0.24 14.50 6.79
N VAL A 68 -0.67 13.83 7.50
CA VAL A 68 -0.62 13.65 8.96
C VAL A 68 0.63 12.89 9.39
N PHE A 69 1.12 12.00 8.54
CA PHE A 69 2.33 11.23 8.79
C PHE A 69 3.63 11.98 8.44
N MET A 70 3.56 13.18 7.81
CA MET A 70 4.76 14.01 7.59
C MET A 70 5.28 14.70 8.84
N GLU A 71 4.41 15.01 9.82
CA GLU A 71 4.84 15.47 11.15
C GLU A 71 5.55 14.35 11.93
N GLY A 72 5.40 13.10 11.48
CA GLY A 72 5.97 11.88 12.04
C GLY A 72 7.37 11.51 11.55
N ARG A 73 8.21 12.44 11.07
CA ARG A 73 9.68 12.22 10.88
C ARG A 73 10.42 11.90 12.19
N LEU A 74 9.70 11.62 13.27
CA LEU A 74 10.20 11.45 14.61
C LEU A 74 10.55 9.98 14.84
N SER A 75 11.85 9.74 14.83
CA SER A 75 12.56 8.68 15.55
C SER A 75 12.13 8.47 17.03
N HIS A 76 11.19 9.25 17.55
CA HIS A 76 10.74 9.19 18.95
C HIS A 76 9.65 8.13 19.21
N ASN A 77 8.85 7.75 18.20
CA ASN A 77 7.75 6.78 18.38
C ASN A 77 8.14 5.34 18.05
N PHE A 78 9.16 5.17 17.22
CA PHE A 78 9.83 3.89 17.01
C PHE A 78 11.21 3.99 17.64
N PRO A 79 11.68 3.01 18.42
CA PRO A 79 13.02 3.06 18.98
C PRO A 79 14.04 3.37 17.87
N GLU A 80 14.88 4.40 18.09
CA GLU A 80 15.71 4.99 17.05
C GLU A 80 16.49 3.90 16.28
N GLY A 81 16.34 3.88 14.95
CA GLY A 81 17.09 2.99 14.06
C GLY A 81 16.40 1.70 13.63
N HIS A 82 15.25 1.33 14.22
CA HIS A 82 14.59 0.05 13.89
C HIS A 82 13.51 0.14 12.82
N VAL A 83 12.86 1.29 12.68
CA VAL A 83 11.79 1.52 11.69
C VAL A 83 12.09 2.79 10.90
N LYS A 84 12.13 2.64 9.58
CA LYS A 84 12.15 3.75 8.64
C LYS A 84 10.78 3.86 7.98
N VAL A 85 10.12 4.99 8.23
CA VAL A 85 8.84 5.34 7.63
C VAL A 85 9.08 6.01 6.28
N VAL A 86 8.43 5.49 5.25
CA VAL A 86 8.47 6.02 3.88
C VAL A 86 7.06 6.42 3.47
N GLU A 87 6.81 7.73 3.53
CA GLU A 87 5.59 8.32 2.97
C GLU A 87 5.60 8.17 1.46
N ALA A 88 4.73 7.31 0.92
CA ALA A 88 4.58 7.20 -0.53
C ALA A 88 3.77 8.37 -1.10
N GLY A 89 2.89 8.97 -0.29
CA GLY A 89 2.03 10.11 -0.67
C GLY A 89 0.55 9.78 -0.67
N GLY A 90 -0.26 10.71 -1.19
CA GLY A 90 -1.70 10.54 -1.41
C GLY A 90 -2.01 10.27 -2.88
N TYR A 91 -2.89 9.32 -3.13
CA TYR A 91 -3.19 8.82 -4.48
C TYR A 91 -4.68 8.85 -4.74
N THR A 92 -5.05 9.26 -5.96
CA THR A 92 -6.42 9.20 -6.46
C THR A 92 -6.71 7.80 -7.00
N PRO A 93 -7.81 7.16 -6.59
CA PRO A 93 -8.22 5.88 -7.15
C PRO A 93 -8.72 6.05 -8.59
N LEU A 94 -8.00 5.49 -9.56
CA LEU A 94 -8.46 5.39 -10.95
C LEU A 94 -9.40 4.20 -11.14
N GLN A 95 -9.14 3.11 -10.43
CA GLN A 95 -9.95 1.91 -10.44
C GLN A 95 -9.85 1.23 -9.07
N VAL A 96 -10.98 0.89 -8.48
CA VAL A 96 -11.02 0.05 -7.26
C VAL A 96 -12.07 -1.02 -7.48
N GLN A 97 -11.63 -2.27 -7.51
CA GLN A 97 -12.48 -3.44 -7.68
C GLN A 97 -12.68 -4.19 -6.35
N CYS A 98 -11.75 -4.03 -5.40
CA CYS A 98 -11.82 -4.72 -4.12
C CYS A 98 -11.13 -3.91 -3.01
N ASN A 99 -11.76 -3.70 -1.86
CA ASN A 99 -11.11 -3.04 -0.74
C ASN A 99 -10.27 -3.99 0.11
N HIS A 100 -10.68 -5.27 0.20
CA HIS A 100 -10.08 -6.23 1.12
C HIS A 100 -9.86 -7.60 0.48
N ALA A 101 -8.72 -8.20 0.75
CA ALA A 101 -8.48 -9.60 0.41
C ALA A 101 -9.48 -10.50 1.16
N LYS A 102 -10.02 -11.51 0.47
CA LYS A 102 -10.99 -12.46 1.04
C LYS A 102 -10.44 -13.89 0.97
N GLY A 103 -10.66 -14.68 2.02
CA GLY A 103 -10.26 -16.09 2.03
C GLY A 103 -8.75 -16.27 1.89
N ASP A 104 -8.33 -17.05 0.90
CA ASP A 104 -6.94 -17.40 0.58
C ASP A 104 -6.24 -16.36 -0.32
N MET A 105 -6.86 -15.19 -0.52
CA MET A 105 -6.31 -14.17 -1.39
C MET A 105 -5.19 -13.38 -0.71
N VAL A 106 -4.19 -13.02 -1.51
CA VAL A 106 -3.09 -12.14 -1.16
C VAL A 106 -3.06 -10.96 -2.13
N LYS A 107 -2.33 -9.90 -1.77
CA LYS A 107 -2.14 -8.74 -2.64
C LYS A 107 -0.73 -8.72 -3.20
N ILE A 108 -0.59 -8.64 -4.52
CA ILE A 108 0.66 -8.20 -5.12
C ILE A 108 0.57 -6.69 -5.29
N MET A 109 1.43 -5.96 -4.59
CA MET A 109 1.54 -4.51 -4.72
C MET A 109 2.68 -4.15 -5.64
N VAL A 110 2.42 -3.25 -6.59
CA VAL A 110 3.40 -2.71 -7.54
C VAL A 110 3.48 -1.21 -7.36
N PHE A 111 4.65 -0.71 -6.99
CA PHE A 111 4.93 0.70 -6.79
C PHE A 111 5.79 1.22 -7.96
N SER A 112 5.15 1.83 -8.97
CA SER A 112 5.82 2.26 -10.20
C SER A 112 6.27 3.71 -10.16
N LYS A 113 7.54 3.97 -10.50
CA LYS A 113 8.09 5.33 -10.65
C LYS A 113 8.06 5.85 -12.09
N ASN A 114 7.67 5.02 -13.05
CA ASN A 114 7.77 5.38 -14.47
C ASN A 114 6.48 6.07 -14.93
N HIS A 115 6.57 7.30 -15.44
CA HIS A 115 5.43 8.00 -16.05
C HIS A 115 4.96 7.34 -17.36
N GLN A 116 5.78 6.49 -17.99
CA GLN A 116 5.42 5.70 -19.17
C GLN A 116 4.83 4.33 -18.81
N THR A 117 4.38 4.14 -17.58
CA THR A 117 3.73 2.88 -17.16
C THR A 117 2.47 2.65 -18.00
N ASP A 118 2.46 1.59 -18.80
CA ASP A 118 1.27 1.19 -19.58
C ASP A 118 0.25 0.51 -18.66
N ILE A 119 -0.71 1.29 -18.15
CA ILE A 119 -1.79 0.80 -17.29
C ILE A 119 -2.67 -0.24 -18.00
N GLU A 120 -2.82 -0.15 -19.33
CA GLU A 120 -3.62 -1.10 -20.09
C GLU A 120 -2.92 -2.45 -20.23
N ALA A 121 -1.59 -2.50 -20.17
CA ALA A 121 -0.85 -3.75 -20.11
C ALA A 121 -1.19 -4.54 -18.83
N TYR A 122 -1.23 -3.88 -17.67
CA TYR A 122 -1.59 -4.54 -16.40
C TYR A 122 -3.04 -5.03 -16.39
N LYS A 123 -3.96 -4.29 -16.98
CA LYS A 123 -5.38 -4.68 -17.10
C LYS A 123 -5.61 -5.91 -17.99
N LYS A 124 -4.66 -6.22 -18.89
CA LYS A 124 -4.72 -7.38 -19.78
C LYS A 124 -4.07 -8.63 -19.18
N MET A 125 -3.36 -8.50 -18.05
CA MET A 125 -2.79 -9.65 -17.36
C MET A 125 -3.88 -10.62 -16.92
N THR A 126 -3.52 -11.89 -16.81
CA THR A 126 -4.46 -12.95 -16.41
C THR A 126 -3.98 -13.63 -15.13
N GLY A 127 -4.92 -14.20 -14.35
CA GLY A 127 -4.62 -14.90 -13.09
C GLY A 127 -4.91 -14.09 -11.82
N TYR A 128 -5.20 -12.79 -11.94
CA TYR A 128 -5.71 -12.00 -10.83
C TYR A 128 -7.24 -11.95 -10.84
N ARG A 129 -7.84 -11.78 -9.66
CA ARG A 129 -9.29 -11.69 -9.50
C ARG A 129 -9.79 -10.25 -9.51
N TYR A 130 -9.04 -9.35 -8.87
CA TYR A 130 -9.34 -7.93 -8.82
C TYR A 130 -8.04 -7.13 -8.98
N LEU A 131 -8.16 -5.93 -9.53
CA LEU A 131 -7.08 -4.97 -9.69
C LEU A 131 -7.55 -3.59 -9.22
N ASN A 132 -6.86 -3.03 -8.24
CA ASN A 132 -6.96 -1.60 -7.92
C ASN A 132 -5.78 -0.84 -8.51
N ILE A 133 -6.05 0.39 -8.94
CA ILE A 133 -5.08 1.28 -9.58
C ILE A 133 -5.23 2.66 -8.96
N TYR A 134 -4.13 3.17 -8.44
CA TYR A 134 -4.04 4.48 -7.81
C TYR A 134 -2.99 5.32 -8.53
N GLU A 135 -3.32 6.56 -8.81
CA GLU A 135 -2.45 7.54 -9.47
C GLU A 135 -2.04 8.62 -8.47
N ALA A 136 -0.79 9.08 -8.55
CA ALA A 136 -0.28 10.16 -7.73
C ALA A 136 -1.21 11.39 -7.80
N TYR A 137 -1.72 11.84 -6.66
CA TYR A 137 -2.52 13.06 -6.60
C TYR A 137 -1.67 14.33 -6.55
N TYR A 138 -0.44 14.22 -6.01
CA TYR A 138 0.53 15.31 -5.94
C TYR A 138 1.83 14.94 -6.65
N GLU A 139 2.53 15.93 -7.23
CA GLU A 139 3.87 15.74 -7.83
C GLU A 139 4.92 15.25 -6.82
N SER A 140 4.70 15.52 -5.52
CA SER A 140 5.59 15.09 -4.44
C SER A 140 5.41 13.61 -4.06
N CYS A 141 4.45 12.90 -4.66
CA CYS A 141 4.29 11.46 -4.45
C CYS A 141 5.52 10.69 -4.96
N ARG A 142 5.90 9.66 -4.21
CA ARG A 142 7.12 8.89 -4.47
C ARG A 142 7.00 7.99 -5.70
N TYR A 143 5.78 7.57 -6.03
CA TYR A 143 5.46 6.69 -7.14
C TYR A 143 4.39 7.38 -7.98
N VAL A 144 4.41 7.13 -9.28
CA VAL A 144 3.40 7.64 -10.22
C VAL A 144 2.13 6.81 -10.09
N TYR A 145 2.30 5.49 -10.00
CA TYR A 145 1.20 4.55 -9.83
C TYR A 145 1.48 3.57 -8.70
N ILE A 146 0.42 3.22 -7.97
CA ILE A 146 0.39 2.06 -7.09
C ILE A 146 -0.72 1.14 -7.59
N LEU A 147 -0.41 -0.14 -7.76
CA LEU A 147 -1.37 -1.16 -8.17
C LEU A 147 -1.48 -2.23 -7.09
N GLU A 148 -2.71 -2.68 -6.80
CA GLU A 148 -2.97 -3.84 -5.94
C GLU A 148 -3.66 -4.94 -6.75
N PHE A 149 -2.95 -6.03 -7.04
CA PHE A 149 -3.53 -7.23 -7.62
C PHE A 149 -4.00 -8.16 -6.51
N PHE A 150 -5.27 -8.53 -6.52
CA PHE A 150 -5.83 -9.51 -5.60
C PHE A 150 -5.79 -10.87 -6.28
N VAL A 151 -4.95 -11.75 -5.77
CA VAL A 151 -4.64 -13.05 -6.38
C VAL A 151 -4.83 -14.15 -5.34
N LYS A 152 -5.16 -15.37 -5.79
CA LYS A 152 -4.99 -16.53 -4.90
C LYS A 152 -3.51 -16.77 -4.67
N GLU A 153 -3.15 -17.27 -3.49
CA GLU A 153 -1.75 -17.54 -3.16
C GLU A 153 -1.08 -18.51 -4.17
N SER A 154 -1.84 -19.45 -4.75
CA SER A 154 -1.35 -20.36 -5.80
C SER A 154 -0.95 -19.67 -7.11
N GLU A 155 -1.55 -18.51 -7.42
CA GLU A 155 -1.38 -17.80 -8.70
C GLU A 155 -0.30 -16.71 -8.64
N VAL A 156 0.32 -16.51 -7.47
CA VAL A 156 1.30 -15.42 -7.24
C VAL A 156 2.46 -15.48 -8.23
N ASN A 157 3.01 -16.67 -8.49
CA ASN A 157 4.14 -16.84 -9.39
C ASN A 157 3.77 -16.54 -10.84
N ALA A 158 2.59 -16.98 -11.30
CA ALA A 158 2.13 -16.72 -12.66
C ALA A 158 1.92 -15.22 -12.93
N ILE A 159 1.44 -14.48 -11.94
CA ILE A 159 1.33 -13.01 -12.04
C ILE A 159 2.71 -12.37 -11.98
N ARG A 160 3.62 -12.85 -11.12
CA ARG A 160 4.97 -12.32 -11.03
C ARG A 160 5.71 -12.42 -12.36
N GLU A 161 5.65 -13.55 -13.04
CA GLU A 161 6.30 -13.73 -14.35
C GLU A 161 5.79 -12.73 -15.39
N GLN A 162 4.49 -12.43 -15.37
CA GLN A 162 3.91 -11.39 -16.23
C GLN A 162 4.37 -9.98 -15.83
N LEU A 163 4.54 -9.70 -14.53
CA LEU A 163 5.07 -8.42 -14.04
C LEU A 163 6.54 -8.23 -14.42
N ASP A 164 7.35 -9.27 -14.31
CA ASP A 164 8.77 -9.25 -14.68
C ASP A 164 8.94 -8.90 -16.18
N GLN A 165 7.99 -9.29 -17.03
CA GLN A 165 7.95 -8.93 -18.46
C GLN A 165 7.61 -7.46 -18.73
N GLN A 166 6.98 -6.75 -17.78
CA GLN A 166 6.66 -5.33 -17.93
C GLN A 166 7.87 -4.40 -17.74
N ASN A 167 9.04 -4.97 -17.41
CA ASN A 167 10.35 -4.31 -17.35
C ASN A 167 10.32 -2.92 -16.69
N ASN A 168 9.65 -2.84 -15.55
CA ASN A 168 9.39 -1.62 -14.82
C ASN A 168 10.36 -1.49 -13.64
N LEU A 169 10.86 -0.28 -13.38
CA LEU A 169 11.63 0.07 -12.17
C LEU A 169 10.69 0.15 -10.95
N ALA A 170 9.86 -0.88 -10.77
CA ALA A 170 8.85 -0.94 -9.74
C ALA A 170 9.36 -1.69 -8.52
N GLU A 171 8.95 -1.23 -7.35
CA GLU A 171 9.09 -2.01 -6.13
C GLU A 171 7.86 -2.93 -6.04
N ILE A 172 8.07 -4.25 -5.95
CA ILE A 172 6.99 -5.25 -5.97
C ILE A 172 7.05 -6.08 -4.69
N GLY A 173 5.92 -6.35 -4.07
CA GLY A 173 5.85 -7.25 -2.90
C GLY A 173 4.51 -7.96 -2.79
N VAL A 174 4.50 -9.10 -2.10
CA VAL A 174 3.29 -9.87 -1.82
C VAL A 174 2.90 -9.67 -0.36
N TYR A 175 1.66 -9.25 -0.13
CA TYR A 175 1.17 -8.81 1.15
C TYR A 175 -0.10 -9.55 1.57
N LYS A 176 -0.22 -9.83 2.87
CA LYS A 176 -1.48 -10.21 3.52
C LYS A 176 -1.96 -9.06 4.40
N GLU A 177 -3.27 -8.89 4.47
CA GLU A 177 -3.87 -7.96 5.44
C GLU A 177 -3.67 -8.52 6.83
N TYR A 178 -3.03 -7.74 7.70
CA TYR A 178 -2.75 -8.14 9.07
C TYR A 178 -3.84 -7.64 10.02
N ALA A 179 -4.12 -6.33 9.98
CA ALA A 179 -5.09 -5.68 10.84
C ALA A 179 -5.88 -4.63 10.08
N MET A 180 -7.17 -4.54 10.41
CA MET A 180 -8.05 -3.45 10.03
C MET A 180 -8.48 -2.72 11.29
N LEU A 181 -8.26 -1.41 11.31
CA LEU A 181 -8.81 -0.53 12.34
C LEU A 181 -9.92 0.28 11.67
N ALA A 182 -11.16 -0.01 12.04
CA ALA A 182 -12.30 0.85 11.77
C ALA A 182 -12.48 1.74 13.00
N VAL A 183 -12.35 3.06 12.82
CA VAL A 183 -12.56 4.05 13.89
C VAL A 183 -13.55 5.10 13.42
#